data_AF-A0A7C5KL20-F1
#
_entry.id   AF-A0A7C5KL20-F1
#
_cell.length_a   1.000
_cell.length_b   1.000
_cell.length_c   1.000
_cell.angle_alpha   90.00
_cell.angle_beta   90.00
_cell.angle_gamma   90.00
#
_symmetry.space_group_name_H-M   'P 1'
#
loop_
_entity.id
_entity.type
_entity.pdbx_description
1 polymer ?
#
loop_
_entity_poly.entity_id
_entity_poly.type
_entity_poly.pdbx_seq_one_letter_code
_entity_poly.pdbx_strand_id
1 'polypeptide(L)'
;MKENDCNGFGECMLPEAKNNKRSRRILASLLLAVSAGEVPSALYAALKISPPSLQEPMLPATATVSRFSVQNLSPYPRKEVIQASIPFPKGGHKSLKNLSIQGYPTSWRVLTRWGDGSCQWGQARFVTTLPAGKTVRFKVIRKENPIPKEEFRLGSKILPLLAAPNLETEVVDSFGVVYRCRIHPGSQEGKWKLLEDGPLVRVYRFRGYHFPKDPSKPGIGRDFLSLTAYFTVFRGFDHAKLTLFLGNDYQGRDNPGGKKDPNLYPLGTVRLRRFSLLVHSNALAFVPRFIKENRLTPPISLPGPKGVKGFRQDLLGPGKNLYLGDATRKGFPLILFAPQGKRDHPPTTPEETLRRQTAHAMALFPLWAMPNLEDVRKSRAMNAHGGPAPATPDLPQRALDEYRRWIMGPHFGPFGTWGDVAETGTTGTPRNRVVGLDLAVRSGNPLLMRKAEGFCLQQQLRPYHLFGLVVNPDLDVYLAGLPLRNGGKWVSGETLGRKSIPKVYERYREGLNLPWIGPYGMNAYDYEHFTLDILYDYYCLTGSPWVKEELRLLGQHLKGLLTPKKYNRRWVGTSRGEGWCMKALALCFYATGDPSLKKHAIHRLHKRSEE
;
A
#
# COMPACT_ATOMS: atom_id res chain seq x y z
N MET A 1 -56.32 -1.27 -13.44
CA MET A 1 -57.54 -2.11 -13.42
C MET A 1 -57.19 -3.43 -14.10
N LYS A 2 -57.49 -4.56 -13.43
CA LYS A 2 -57.22 -5.97 -13.76
C LYS A 2 -55.76 -6.44 -13.58
N GLU A 3 -55.43 -7.06 -12.45
CA GLU A 3 -55.63 -8.47 -12.05
C GLU A 3 -54.81 -9.46 -12.88
N ASN A 4 -53.86 -10.14 -12.22
CA ASN A 4 -53.76 -11.59 -12.28
C ASN A 4 -52.88 -12.13 -11.13
N ASP A 5 -53.53 -12.93 -10.31
CA ASP A 5 -52.97 -13.82 -9.29
C ASP A 5 -52.11 -14.93 -9.89
N CYS A 6 -51.12 -15.38 -9.12
CA CYS A 6 -50.68 -16.77 -9.08
C CYS A 6 -50.02 -17.05 -7.72
N ASN A 7 -50.79 -17.67 -6.84
CA ASN A 7 -50.37 -18.29 -5.59
C ASN A 7 -49.60 -19.60 -5.83
N GLY A 8 -48.69 -19.93 -4.91
CA GLY A 8 -48.38 -21.33 -4.60
C GLY A 8 -46.94 -21.63 -4.21
N PHE A 9 -46.61 -21.57 -2.91
CA PHE A 9 -45.57 -22.34 -2.20
C PHE A 9 -45.87 -22.14 -0.70
N GLY A 10 -46.31 -23.12 0.09
CA GLY A 10 -45.65 -24.40 0.34
C GLY A 10 -45.01 -24.32 1.74
N GLU A 11 -45.83 -24.45 2.79
CA GLU A 11 -45.40 -24.44 4.19
C GLU A 11 -44.50 -25.64 4.49
N CYS A 12 -43.30 -25.37 5.02
CA CYS A 12 -42.39 -26.38 5.53
C CYS A 12 -42.33 -26.24 7.06
N MET A 13 -42.95 -27.20 7.75
CA MET A 13 -42.95 -27.35 9.20
C MET A 13 -41.53 -27.64 9.73
N LEU A 14 -41.10 -26.87 10.74
CA LEU A 14 -39.90 -27.16 11.54
C LEU A 14 -40.33 -27.80 12.87
N PRO A 15 -39.63 -28.83 13.38
CA PRO A 15 -39.98 -29.50 14.62
C PRO A 15 -39.49 -28.74 15.87
N GLU A 16 -40.32 -28.82 16.91
CA GLU A 16 -40.13 -28.28 18.25
C GLU A 16 -38.84 -28.77 18.94
N ALA A 17 -38.04 -27.82 19.45
CA ALA A 17 -36.90 -28.11 20.32
C ALA A 17 -37.35 -28.20 21.79
N LYS A 18 -37.16 -29.37 22.39
CA LYS A 18 -37.47 -29.68 23.79
C LYS A 18 -36.63 -28.85 24.77
N ASN A 19 -37.34 -28.20 25.69
CA ASN A 19 -36.89 -27.35 26.79
C ASN A 19 -36.08 -28.15 27.84
N ASN A 20 -34.78 -27.86 28.02
CA ASN A 20 -33.96 -28.50 29.06
C ASN A 20 -33.93 -27.62 30.34
N LYS A 21 -34.71 -28.02 31.36
CA LYS A 21 -34.86 -27.35 32.67
C LYS A 21 -33.56 -27.29 33.51
N ARG A 22 -32.48 -27.99 33.12
CA ARG A 22 -31.23 -28.04 33.91
C ARG A 22 -30.35 -26.79 33.75
N SER A 23 -30.41 -26.11 32.60
CA SER A 23 -29.59 -24.93 32.31
C SER A 23 -30.08 -23.66 33.02
N ARG A 24 -31.38 -23.59 33.37
CA ARG A 24 -31.96 -22.44 34.09
C ARG A 24 -31.60 -22.42 35.58
N ARG A 25 -31.32 -23.58 36.20
CA ARG A 25 -30.86 -23.61 37.61
C ARG A 25 -29.42 -23.13 37.79
N ILE A 26 -28.53 -23.43 36.84
CA ILE A 26 -27.13 -22.99 36.90
C ILE A 26 -27.01 -21.48 36.63
N LEU A 27 -27.83 -20.93 35.72
CA LEU A 27 -27.88 -19.48 35.50
C LEU A 27 -28.53 -18.71 36.64
N ALA A 28 -29.56 -19.26 37.31
CA ALA A 28 -30.20 -18.60 38.45
C ALA A 28 -29.27 -18.52 39.68
N SER A 29 -28.44 -19.54 39.92
CA SER A 29 -27.43 -19.51 40.99
C SER A 29 -26.25 -18.58 40.70
N LEU A 30 -25.88 -18.40 39.43
CA LEU A 30 -24.82 -17.44 39.06
C LEU A 30 -25.29 -15.97 39.12
N LEU A 31 -26.57 -15.70 38.82
CA LEU A 31 -27.13 -14.34 38.86
C LEU A 31 -27.39 -13.83 40.29
N LEU A 32 -27.60 -14.72 41.26
CA LEU A 32 -27.74 -14.35 42.68
C LEU A 32 -26.39 -14.06 43.37
N ALA A 33 -25.26 -14.50 42.82
CA ALA A 33 -23.94 -14.21 43.36
C ALA A 33 -23.36 -12.85 42.88
N VAL A 34 -23.94 -12.26 41.82
CA VAL A 34 -23.45 -11.00 41.23
C VAL A 34 -24.13 -9.76 41.84
N SER A 35 -25.21 -9.90 42.59
CA SER A 35 -25.92 -8.77 43.22
C SER A 35 -25.42 -8.37 44.62
N ALA A 36 -24.34 -8.99 45.14
CA ALA A 36 -23.86 -8.75 46.50
C ALA A 36 -22.48 -8.07 46.62
N GLY A 37 -21.87 -7.59 45.52
CA GLY A 37 -20.74 -6.66 45.59
C GLY A 37 -19.43 -7.16 46.23
N GLU A 38 -19.32 -8.43 46.61
CA GLU A 38 -18.08 -8.99 47.17
C GLU A 38 -17.56 -10.15 46.33
N VAL A 39 -16.51 -9.91 45.55
CA VAL A 39 -15.70 -10.98 44.95
C VAL A 39 -14.57 -11.31 45.92
N PRO A 40 -14.49 -12.53 46.48
CA PRO A 40 -13.44 -12.87 47.44
C PRO A 40 -12.06 -12.81 46.78
N SER A 41 -11.15 -12.03 47.37
CA SER A 41 -9.72 -11.93 47.02
C SER A 41 -8.99 -13.28 46.88
N ALA A 42 -9.55 -14.36 47.43
CA ALA A 42 -9.01 -15.71 47.35
C ALA A 42 -9.09 -16.31 45.92
N LEU A 43 -10.07 -15.93 45.10
CA LEU A 43 -10.21 -16.47 43.73
C LEU A 43 -9.15 -15.91 42.77
N TYR A 44 -8.64 -14.71 43.04
CA TYR A 44 -7.57 -14.07 42.26
C TYR A 44 -6.18 -14.66 42.57
N ALA A 45 -5.97 -15.18 43.78
CA ALA A 45 -4.71 -15.82 44.18
C ALA A 45 -4.57 -17.24 43.57
N ALA A 46 -5.67 -17.98 43.41
CA ALA A 46 -5.67 -19.33 42.85
C ALA A 46 -5.53 -19.39 41.31
N LEU A 47 -5.67 -18.25 40.61
CA LEU A 47 -5.55 -18.15 39.14
C LEU A 47 -4.21 -17.59 38.66
N LYS A 48 -3.22 -17.41 39.54
CA LYS A 48 -1.81 -17.18 39.15
C LYS A 48 -1.17 -18.50 38.68
N ILE A 49 -1.67 -19.05 37.58
CA ILE A 49 -0.91 -20.01 36.79
C ILE A 49 0.20 -19.19 36.12
N SER A 50 1.41 -19.27 36.67
CA SER A 50 2.59 -18.80 35.96
C SER A 50 2.63 -19.55 34.61
N PRO A 51 2.71 -18.86 33.46
CA PRO A 51 2.83 -19.56 32.19
C PRO A 51 4.06 -20.46 32.28
N PRO A 52 3.96 -21.75 31.92
CA PRO A 52 5.12 -22.62 31.92
C PRO A 52 6.22 -21.94 31.10
N SER A 53 7.44 -21.88 31.63
CA SER A 53 8.58 -21.41 30.85
C SER A 53 8.72 -22.34 29.66
N LEU A 54 8.22 -21.90 28.50
CA LEU A 54 8.42 -22.56 27.23
C LEU A 54 9.90 -22.39 26.87
N GLN A 55 10.77 -23.19 27.49
CA GLN A 55 12.01 -23.56 26.83
C GLN A 55 11.60 -24.29 25.57
N GLU A 56 11.78 -23.64 24.41
CA GLU A 56 11.52 -24.28 23.13
C GLU A 56 12.33 -25.58 23.09
N PRO A 57 11.71 -26.74 22.84
CA PRO A 57 12.48 -27.95 22.56
C PRO A 57 13.48 -27.61 21.46
N MET A 58 14.76 -27.87 21.70
CA MET A 58 15.82 -27.62 20.73
C MET A 58 15.59 -28.52 19.51
N LEU A 59 14.83 -28.01 18.55
CA LEU A 59 14.73 -28.62 17.23
C LEU A 59 16.13 -28.70 16.62
N PRO A 60 16.46 -29.78 15.90
CA PRO A 60 17.77 -29.93 15.26
C PRO A 60 18.05 -28.73 14.34
N ALA A 61 19.31 -28.34 14.18
CA ALA A 61 19.72 -27.18 13.39
C ALA A 61 19.23 -27.21 11.92
N THR A 62 18.87 -28.39 11.40
CA THR A 62 18.33 -28.60 10.05
C THR A 62 16.80 -28.55 9.98
N ALA A 63 16.10 -28.33 11.10
CA ALA A 63 14.65 -28.27 11.13
C ALA A 63 14.12 -27.15 10.23
N THR A 64 13.16 -27.50 9.38
CA THR A 64 12.48 -26.54 8.51
C THR A 64 11.54 -25.69 9.37
N VAL A 65 11.78 -24.38 9.40
CA VAL A 65 10.95 -23.39 10.11
C VAL A 65 9.74 -22.98 9.26
N SER A 66 9.96 -22.77 7.97
CA SER A 66 8.91 -22.39 7.02
C SER A 66 9.31 -22.72 5.58
N ARG A 67 8.34 -22.72 4.66
CA ARG A 67 8.49 -22.97 3.24
C ARG A 67 7.82 -21.87 2.44
N PHE A 68 8.32 -21.63 1.24
CA PHE A 68 7.68 -20.74 0.26
C PHE A 68 8.04 -21.19 -1.16
N SER A 69 7.32 -20.66 -2.14
CA SER A 69 7.62 -20.88 -3.55
C SER A 69 7.76 -19.56 -4.29
N VAL A 70 8.57 -19.56 -5.35
CA VAL A 70 8.65 -18.45 -6.29
C VAL A 70 8.41 -19.02 -7.68
N GLN A 71 7.45 -18.45 -8.40
CA GLN A 71 7.15 -18.83 -9.77
C GLN A 71 7.68 -17.77 -10.74
N ASN A 72 8.54 -18.18 -11.67
CA ASN A 72 8.99 -17.35 -12.76
C ASN A 72 8.07 -17.56 -13.98
N LEU A 73 7.08 -16.69 -14.15
CA LEU A 73 6.17 -16.73 -15.30
C LEU A 73 6.80 -16.21 -16.61
N SER A 74 8.03 -15.69 -16.56
CA SER A 74 8.74 -15.26 -17.76
C SER A 74 9.18 -16.47 -18.60
N PRO A 75 9.20 -16.34 -19.94
CA PRO A 75 9.80 -17.34 -20.81
C PRO A 75 11.34 -17.37 -20.71
N TYR A 76 11.95 -16.50 -19.90
CA TYR A 76 13.41 -16.42 -19.73
C TYR A 76 13.82 -16.75 -18.28
N PRO A 77 14.99 -17.40 -18.08
CA PRO A 77 15.58 -17.53 -16.76
C PRO A 77 16.00 -16.15 -16.24
N ARG A 78 15.93 -15.96 -14.92
CA ARG A 78 16.25 -14.67 -14.29
C ARG A 78 17.03 -14.82 -13.01
N LYS A 79 18.13 -14.08 -12.90
CA LYS A 79 18.85 -13.88 -11.64
C LYS A 79 18.36 -12.58 -11.01
N GLU A 80 17.82 -12.66 -9.81
CA GLU A 80 17.27 -11.50 -9.08
C GLU A 80 17.53 -11.63 -7.57
N VAL A 81 17.44 -10.51 -6.84
CA VAL A 81 17.29 -10.55 -5.38
C VAL A 81 15.84 -10.92 -5.06
N ILE A 82 15.66 -12.12 -4.51
CA ILE A 82 14.37 -12.57 -4.01
C ILE A 82 14.12 -11.90 -2.66
N GLN A 83 12.92 -11.36 -2.50
CA GLN A 83 12.43 -10.77 -1.25
C GLN A 83 11.24 -11.60 -0.78
N ALA A 84 11.51 -12.61 0.05
CA ALA A 84 10.52 -13.57 0.52
C ALA A 84 10.01 -13.22 1.91
N SER A 85 8.73 -12.87 2.01
CA SER A 85 8.11 -12.53 3.29
C SER A 85 7.60 -13.81 3.95
N ILE A 86 8.10 -14.07 5.15
CA ILE A 86 7.90 -15.29 5.93
C ILE A 86 7.11 -14.92 7.19
N PRO A 87 5.98 -15.57 7.44
CA PRO A 87 5.22 -15.36 8.67
C PRO A 87 5.79 -16.19 9.81
N PHE A 88 5.68 -15.67 11.04
CA PHE A 88 6.13 -16.35 12.26
C PHE A 88 5.05 -16.27 13.35
N PRO A 89 4.85 -17.36 14.12
CA PRO A 89 3.89 -17.37 15.21
C PRO A 89 4.30 -16.40 16.32
N LYS A 90 3.30 -15.90 17.06
CA LYS A 90 3.52 -15.11 18.29
C LYS A 90 4.42 -15.90 19.25
N GLY A 91 5.33 -15.20 19.93
CA GLY A 91 6.37 -15.83 20.76
C GLY A 91 7.51 -16.55 20.03
N GLY A 92 7.38 -16.91 18.75
CA GLY A 92 8.33 -17.83 18.08
C GLY A 92 9.73 -17.28 17.85
N HIS A 93 9.87 -16.08 17.29
CA HIS A 93 11.19 -15.53 16.96
C HIS A 93 11.29 -14.05 17.29
N LYS A 94 12.00 -13.69 18.37
CA LYS A 94 12.37 -12.29 18.66
C LYS A 94 13.46 -11.76 17.72
N SER A 95 14.32 -12.67 17.25
CA SER A 95 15.41 -12.40 16.32
C SER A 95 15.42 -13.40 15.16
N LEU A 96 15.86 -12.95 13.99
CA LEU A 96 15.93 -13.76 12.76
C LEU A 96 17.38 -14.12 12.37
N LYS A 97 18.37 -13.78 13.19
CA LYS A 97 19.81 -13.94 12.91
C LYS A 97 20.21 -15.40 12.66
N ASN A 98 19.58 -16.32 13.38
CA ASN A 98 19.90 -17.75 13.34
C ASN A 98 19.08 -18.50 12.28
N LEU A 99 18.43 -17.77 11.37
CA LEU A 99 17.62 -18.33 10.29
C LEU A 99 18.26 -18.02 8.94
N SER A 100 18.15 -18.96 8.00
CA SER A 100 18.56 -18.74 6.62
C SER A 100 17.67 -19.49 5.65
N ILE A 101 17.74 -19.12 4.38
CA ILE A 101 17.24 -19.95 3.30
C ILE A 101 18.24 -21.08 3.07
N GLN A 102 17.76 -22.32 2.97
CA GLN A 102 18.61 -23.49 2.77
C GLN A 102 19.44 -23.34 1.49
N GLY A 103 20.77 -23.34 1.64
CA GLY A 103 21.72 -23.21 0.54
C GLY A 103 22.04 -21.77 0.10
N TYR A 104 21.50 -20.74 0.77
CA TYR A 104 21.70 -19.35 0.35
C TYR A 104 22.10 -18.44 1.53
N PRO A 105 23.12 -17.59 1.37
CA PRO A 105 23.36 -16.48 2.27
C PRO A 105 22.12 -15.58 2.34
N THR A 106 21.67 -15.28 3.55
CA THR A 106 20.37 -14.63 3.77
C THR A 106 20.51 -13.38 4.62
N SER A 107 19.91 -12.29 4.16
CA SER A 107 19.69 -11.09 4.97
C SER A 107 18.23 -11.00 5.36
N TRP A 108 17.97 -10.60 6.60
CA TRP A 108 16.62 -10.44 7.10
C TRP A 108 16.24 -8.99 7.33
N ARG A 109 14.98 -8.66 7.07
CA ARG A 109 14.32 -7.43 7.50
C ARG A 109 13.04 -7.79 8.25
N VAL A 110 12.85 -7.27 9.46
CA VAL A 110 11.56 -7.39 10.15
C VAL A 110 10.57 -6.40 9.52
N LEU A 111 9.41 -6.90 9.07
CA LEU A 111 8.35 -6.09 8.47
C LEU A 111 7.33 -5.63 9.52
N THR A 112 6.86 -6.56 10.36
CA THR A 112 5.90 -6.32 11.44
C THR A 112 6.26 -7.15 12.68
N ARG A 113 5.75 -6.73 13.85
CA ARG A 113 5.95 -7.42 15.14
C ARG A 113 4.62 -7.68 15.83
N TRP A 114 4.59 -8.77 16.58
CA TRP A 114 3.54 -9.03 17.56
C TRP A 114 3.66 -8.10 18.77
N GLY A 115 2.59 -8.03 19.57
CA GLY A 115 2.56 -7.19 20.78
C GLY A 115 3.56 -7.60 21.87
N ASP A 116 4.09 -8.83 21.84
CA ASP A 116 5.16 -9.33 22.72
C ASP A 116 6.57 -9.02 22.19
N GLY A 117 6.66 -8.28 21.07
CA GLY A 117 7.90 -7.92 20.40
C GLY A 117 8.48 -8.99 19.47
N SER A 118 7.92 -10.20 19.42
CA SER A 118 8.37 -11.22 18.48
C SER A 118 8.04 -10.82 17.03
N CYS A 119 8.81 -11.35 16.08
CA CYS A 119 8.61 -11.10 14.66
C CYS A 119 7.28 -11.71 14.23
N GLN A 120 6.45 -10.94 13.53
CA GLN A 120 5.22 -11.44 12.91
C GLN A 120 5.48 -11.76 11.43
N TRP A 121 6.01 -10.79 10.69
CA TRP A 121 6.48 -11.00 9.31
C TRP A 121 7.94 -10.57 9.20
N GLY A 122 8.77 -11.46 8.67
CA GLY A 122 10.17 -11.19 8.34
C GLY A 122 10.43 -11.42 6.86
N GLN A 123 11.18 -10.54 6.22
CA GLN A 123 11.55 -10.66 4.81
C GLN A 123 12.97 -11.20 4.68
N ALA A 124 13.08 -12.45 4.20
CA ALA A 124 14.33 -13.06 3.78
C ALA A 124 14.75 -12.52 2.41
N ARG A 125 16.04 -12.20 2.28
CA ARG A 125 16.62 -11.64 1.06
C ARG A 125 17.86 -12.41 0.67
N PHE A 126 17.88 -12.88 -0.57
CA PHE A 126 18.95 -13.70 -1.11
C PHE A 126 18.95 -13.60 -2.64
N VAL A 127 20.08 -13.94 -3.26
CA VAL A 127 20.23 -13.97 -4.72
C VAL A 127 20.07 -15.41 -5.20
N THR A 128 19.27 -15.61 -6.25
CA THR A 128 19.18 -16.90 -6.94
C THR A 128 18.82 -16.71 -8.40
N THR A 129 19.00 -17.76 -9.20
CA THR A 129 18.56 -17.82 -10.59
C THR A 129 17.34 -18.73 -10.67
N LEU A 130 16.23 -18.20 -11.16
CA LEU A 130 15.00 -18.95 -11.38
C LEU A 130 14.89 -19.38 -12.84
N PRO A 131 14.66 -20.68 -13.13
CA PRO A 131 14.43 -21.15 -14.50
C PRO A 131 13.17 -20.53 -15.12
N ALA A 132 13.14 -20.44 -16.45
CA ALA A 132 11.98 -19.96 -17.22
C ALA A 132 10.74 -20.84 -16.97
N GLY A 133 9.57 -20.22 -16.75
CA GLY A 133 8.29 -20.93 -16.61
C GLY A 133 8.19 -21.90 -15.41
N LYS A 134 9.17 -21.93 -14.50
CA LYS A 134 9.21 -22.88 -13.39
C LYS A 134 8.84 -22.26 -12.05
N THR A 135 8.33 -23.10 -11.17
CA THR A 135 8.16 -22.81 -9.74
C THR A 135 9.29 -23.46 -8.97
N VAL A 136 10.04 -22.66 -8.20
CA VAL A 136 11.09 -23.13 -7.29
C VAL A 136 10.59 -23.04 -5.86
N ARG A 137 10.84 -24.09 -5.07
CA ARG A 137 10.45 -24.17 -3.65
C ARG A 137 11.68 -23.98 -2.78
N PHE A 138 11.52 -23.18 -1.73
CA PHE A 138 12.58 -22.86 -0.78
C PHE A 138 12.16 -23.23 0.64
N LYS A 139 13.16 -23.47 1.49
CA LYS A 139 12.98 -23.78 2.91
C LYS A 139 13.77 -22.80 3.76
N VAL A 140 13.16 -22.34 4.85
CA VAL A 140 13.81 -21.60 5.94
C VAL A 140 14.28 -22.62 6.97
N ILE A 141 15.54 -22.55 7.39
CA ILE A 141 16.16 -23.48 8.36
C ILE A 141 16.77 -22.72 9.54
N ARG A 142 16.94 -23.39 10.69
CA ARG A 142 17.63 -22.87 11.88
C ARG A 142 19.15 -22.96 11.72
N LYS A 143 19.70 -22.22 10.76
CA LYS A 143 21.13 -22.10 10.52
C LYS A 143 21.49 -20.65 10.27
N GLU A 144 22.54 -20.18 10.93
CA GLU A 144 23.15 -18.90 10.58
C GLU A 144 23.92 -19.07 9.26
N ASN A 145 23.54 -18.28 8.27
CA ASN A 145 24.24 -18.17 6.99
C ASN A 145 24.06 -16.73 6.48
N PRO A 146 24.70 -15.75 7.13
CA PRO A 146 24.48 -14.35 6.84
C PRO A 146 25.14 -14.00 5.52
N ILE A 147 24.65 -12.95 4.88
CA ILE A 147 25.33 -12.38 3.72
C ILE A 147 26.66 -11.79 4.20
N PRO A 148 27.79 -12.10 3.54
CA PRO A 148 29.08 -11.51 3.89
C PRO A 148 28.97 -9.98 3.99
N LYS A 149 29.56 -9.42 5.04
CA LYS A 149 29.64 -7.97 5.26
C LYS A 149 30.61 -7.38 4.24
N GLU A 150 30.09 -7.12 3.06
CA GLU A 150 30.78 -6.40 2.01
C GLU A 150 30.09 -5.06 1.77
N GLU A 151 30.85 -4.12 1.20
CA GLU A 151 30.33 -2.83 0.78
C GLU A 151 29.17 -3.02 -0.21
N PHE A 152 28.07 -2.30 0.00
CA PHE A 152 26.98 -2.28 -0.95
C PHE A 152 27.43 -1.55 -2.22
N ARG A 153 27.63 -2.32 -3.29
CA ARG A 153 27.99 -1.79 -4.61
C ARG A 153 26.82 -1.94 -5.58
N LEU A 154 26.38 -0.81 -6.12
CA LEU A 154 25.45 -0.80 -7.25
C LEU A 154 26.13 -1.38 -8.49
N GLY A 155 25.32 -1.92 -9.41
CA GLY A 155 25.83 -2.31 -10.72
C GLY A 155 26.53 -1.13 -11.40
N SER A 156 27.69 -1.39 -12.01
CA SER A 156 28.56 -0.35 -12.55
C SER A 156 27.91 0.45 -13.68
N LYS A 157 26.89 -0.09 -14.34
CA LYS A 157 26.19 0.58 -15.44
C LYS A 157 25.10 1.50 -14.92
N ILE A 158 24.35 1.08 -13.89
CA ILE A 158 23.22 1.88 -13.38
C ILE A 158 23.66 3.00 -12.42
N LEU A 159 24.75 2.81 -11.67
CA LEU A 159 25.21 3.80 -10.68
C LEU A 159 25.45 5.20 -11.28
N PRO A 160 26.25 5.37 -12.35
CA PRO A 160 26.51 6.71 -12.91
C PRO A 160 25.24 7.36 -13.44
N LEU A 161 24.31 6.54 -13.96
CA LEU A 161 23.06 7.03 -14.55
C LEU A 161 22.11 7.60 -13.50
N LEU A 162 22.14 7.06 -12.28
CA LEU A 162 21.34 7.53 -11.16
C LEU A 162 21.99 8.68 -10.39
N ALA A 163 23.31 8.78 -10.44
CA ALA A 163 24.06 9.89 -9.86
C ALA A 163 23.94 11.17 -10.70
N ALA A 164 23.70 11.06 -12.01
CA ALA A 164 23.46 12.18 -12.90
C ALA A 164 21.97 12.58 -12.98
N PRO A 165 21.64 13.82 -13.40
CA PRO A 165 20.26 14.32 -13.52
C PRO A 165 19.54 13.75 -14.76
N ASN A 166 19.60 12.43 -14.95
CA ASN A 166 19.03 11.76 -16.11
C ASN A 166 17.52 11.52 -16.00
N LEU A 167 16.94 11.68 -14.81
CA LEU A 167 15.52 11.43 -14.54
C LEU A 167 14.83 12.73 -14.13
N GLU A 168 13.76 13.06 -14.84
CA GLU A 168 12.93 14.24 -14.57
C GLU A 168 11.47 13.90 -14.84
N THR A 169 10.53 14.37 -14.04
CA THR A 169 9.11 14.30 -14.35
C THR A 169 8.59 15.63 -14.84
N GLU A 170 7.58 15.59 -15.70
CA GLU A 170 6.97 16.78 -16.30
C GLU A 170 5.46 16.72 -16.13
N VAL A 171 4.88 17.79 -15.59
CA VAL A 171 3.43 17.99 -15.54
C VAL A 171 3.08 19.16 -16.45
N VAL A 172 2.05 19.00 -17.27
CA VAL A 172 1.48 20.10 -18.05
C VAL A 172 0.11 20.43 -17.47
N ASP A 173 -0.10 21.68 -17.07
CA ASP A 173 -1.39 22.11 -16.51
C ASP A 173 -2.44 22.36 -17.60
N SER A 174 -3.67 22.70 -17.19
CA SER A 174 -4.79 22.97 -18.10
C SER A 174 -4.57 24.14 -19.05
N PHE A 175 -3.65 25.06 -18.73
CA PHE A 175 -3.30 26.24 -19.53
C PHE A 175 -2.06 26.02 -20.41
N GLY A 176 -1.46 24.83 -20.37
CA GLY A 176 -0.30 24.47 -21.16
C GLY A 176 1.04 24.88 -20.54
N VAL A 177 1.04 25.36 -19.28
CA VAL A 177 2.28 25.63 -18.56
C VAL A 177 2.93 24.31 -18.16
N VAL A 178 4.24 24.24 -18.38
CA VAL A 178 5.05 23.05 -18.14
C VAL A 178 5.78 23.21 -16.81
N TYR A 179 5.64 22.22 -15.94
CA TYR A 179 6.33 22.15 -14.66
C TYR A 179 7.19 20.89 -14.60
N ARG A 180 8.37 20.97 -13.96
CA ARG A 180 9.35 19.88 -13.92
C ARG A 180 9.87 19.59 -12.52
N CYS A 181 10.18 18.32 -12.26
CA CYS A 181 10.81 17.86 -11.03
C CYS A 181 11.94 16.86 -11.35
N ARG A 182 13.18 17.21 -11.03
CA ARG A 182 14.39 16.41 -11.24
C ARG A 182 14.62 15.44 -10.09
N ILE A 183 14.71 14.16 -10.44
CA ILE A 183 14.95 13.06 -9.50
C ILE A 183 16.45 12.76 -9.49
N HIS A 184 17.20 13.45 -8.61
CA HIS A 184 18.67 13.38 -8.58
C HIS A 184 19.22 13.42 -7.15
N PRO A 185 20.25 12.62 -6.79
CA PRO A 185 20.97 12.67 -5.51
C PRO A 185 21.71 14.00 -5.28
N GLY A 186 20.96 15.05 -4.94
CA GLY A 186 21.49 16.39 -4.70
C GLY A 186 20.69 17.50 -5.38
N SER A 187 19.50 17.23 -5.92
CA SER A 187 18.65 18.31 -6.41
C SER A 187 18.16 19.17 -5.23
N GLN A 188 18.14 20.49 -5.41
CA GLN A 188 17.52 21.40 -4.44
C GLN A 188 16.00 21.15 -4.31
N GLU A 189 15.42 20.56 -5.35
CA GLU A 189 14.00 20.22 -5.50
C GLU A 189 13.54 19.12 -4.52
N GLY A 190 14.46 18.33 -3.96
CA GLY A 190 14.13 17.30 -2.98
C GLY A 190 15.35 16.53 -2.45
N LYS A 191 15.35 16.22 -1.15
CA LYS A 191 16.41 15.40 -0.54
C LYS A 191 16.05 13.91 -0.58
N TRP A 192 17.03 13.10 -0.96
CA TRP A 192 16.92 11.66 -0.82
C TRP A 192 17.03 11.27 0.65
N LYS A 193 16.07 10.46 1.09
CA LYS A 193 16.08 9.83 2.41
C LYS A 193 16.29 8.34 2.24
N LEU A 194 17.36 7.81 2.80
CA LEU A 194 17.54 6.36 2.96
C LEU A 194 16.46 5.85 3.92
N LEU A 195 15.55 5.01 3.42
CA LEU A 195 14.51 4.36 4.21
C LEU A 195 14.95 3.00 4.73
N GLU A 196 15.86 2.36 4.00
CA GLU A 196 16.31 1.01 4.30
C GLU A 196 17.75 0.85 3.81
N ASP A 197 18.61 0.38 4.71
CA ASP A 197 19.99 0.02 4.43
C ASP A 197 20.21 -1.46 4.72
N GLY A 198 20.39 -2.26 3.69
CA GLY A 198 20.63 -3.69 3.79
C GLY A 198 21.71 -4.16 2.82
N PRO A 199 22.33 -5.33 3.06
CA PRO A 199 23.46 -5.81 2.28
C PRO A 199 23.12 -6.18 0.82
N LEU A 200 21.86 -6.48 0.51
CA LEU A 200 21.40 -6.75 -0.87
C LEU A 200 20.45 -5.70 -1.42
N VAL A 201 19.80 -4.94 -0.56
CA VAL A 201 18.73 -4.00 -0.95
C VAL A 201 18.93 -2.71 -0.19
N ARG A 202 18.89 -1.59 -0.93
CA ARG A 202 18.69 -0.26 -0.34
C ARG A 202 17.43 0.36 -0.92
N VAL A 203 16.70 1.07 -0.08
CA VAL A 203 15.53 1.83 -0.47
C VAL A 203 15.74 3.29 -0.14
N TYR A 204 15.57 4.15 -1.13
CA TYR A 204 15.57 5.59 -0.96
C TYR A 204 14.20 6.17 -1.28
N ARG A 205 13.87 7.27 -0.62
CA ARG A 205 12.70 8.09 -0.92
C ARG A 205 13.15 9.47 -1.33
N PHE A 206 12.71 9.91 -2.49
CA PHE A 206 12.79 11.29 -2.94
C PHE A 206 11.41 11.94 -2.78
N ARG A 207 11.39 13.23 -2.44
CA ARG A 207 10.17 14.04 -2.44
C ARG A 207 10.50 15.47 -2.86
N GLY A 208 9.70 15.99 -3.79
CA GLY A 208 9.83 17.35 -4.29
C GLY A 208 8.52 17.87 -4.87
N TYR A 209 8.60 19.03 -5.52
CA TYR A 209 7.49 19.65 -6.26
C TYR A 209 7.87 19.87 -7.72
N HIS A 210 6.86 20.07 -8.57
CA HIS A 210 7.09 20.46 -9.96
C HIS A 210 7.13 21.99 -10.07
N PHE A 211 8.29 22.52 -10.46
CA PHE A 211 8.56 23.94 -10.64
C PHE A 211 8.27 24.38 -12.08
N PRO A 212 7.79 25.61 -12.33
CA PRO A 212 7.63 26.12 -13.68
C PRO A 212 8.94 25.98 -14.48
N LYS A 213 8.87 25.36 -15.66
CA LYS A 213 10.03 25.19 -16.55
C LYS A 213 10.54 26.54 -17.07
N ASP A 214 9.62 27.45 -17.36
CA ASP A 214 9.88 28.79 -17.87
C ASP A 214 9.47 29.80 -16.78
N PRO A 215 10.43 30.47 -16.11
CA PRO A 215 10.11 31.45 -15.07
C PRO A 215 9.25 32.63 -15.56
N SER A 216 9.27 32.96 -16.85
CA SER A 216 8.41 34.01 -17.43
C SER A 216 6.95 33.56 -17.57
N LYS A 217 6.70 32.26 -17.46
CA LYS A 217 5.36 31.64 -17.47
C LYS A 217 5.14 30.91 -16.13
N PRO A 218 5.00 31.66 -15.01
CA PRO A 218 4.91 31.06 -13.67
C PRO A 218 3.64 30.23 -13.45
N GLY A 219 2.71 30.24 -14.40
CA GLY A 219 1.49 29.44 -14.39
C GLY A 219 0.58 29.78 -13.21
N ILE A 220 0.54 28.92 -12.19
CA ILE A 220 -0.23 29.18 -10.96
C ILE A 220 0.45 30.14 -9.98
N GLY A 221 1.66 30.63 -10.29
CA GLY A 221 2.40 31.51 -9.38
C GLY A 221 3.02 30.80 -8.17
N ARG A 222 3.11 29.46 -8.21
CA ARG A 222 3.73 28.59 -7.20
C ARG A 222 4.08 27.24 -7.85
N ASP A 223 4.66 26.34 -7.05
CA ASP A 223 4.90 24.97 -7.52
C ASP A 223 3.57 24.21 -7.63
N PHE A 224 3.46 23.33 -8.62
CA PHE A 224 2.19 22.74 -8.99
C PHE A 224 1.85 21.49 -8.17
N LEU A 225 2.25 20.32 -8.66
CA LEU A 225 1.98 19.05 -7.99
C LEU A 225 3.24 18.54 -7.30
N SER A 226 3.06 17.78 -6.22
CA SER A 226 4.14 17.07 -5.56
C SER A 226 4.57 15.84 -6.36
N LEU A 227 5.82 15.43 -6.15
CA LEU A 227 6.35 14.15 -6.55
C LEU A 227 6.90 13.43 -5.33
N THR A 228 6.52 12.17 -5.14
CA THR A 228 7.23 11.25 -4.24
C THR A 228 7.73 10.06 -5.04
N ALA A 229 9.00 9.72 -4.93
CA ALA A 229 9.60 8.58 -5.60
C ALA A 229 10.21 7.61 -4.60
N TYR A 230 9.94 6.32 -4.76
CA TYR A 230 10.58 5.25 -4.01
C TYR A 230 11.50 4.48 -4.93
N PHE A 231 12.77 4.44 -4.55
CA PHE A 231 13.85 3.89 -5.36
C PHE A 231 14.45 2.70 -4.64
N THR A 232 14.27 1.51 -5.20
CA THR A 232 14.83 0.26 -4.65
C THR A 232 15.95 -0.22 -5.56
N VAL A 233 17.13 -0.35 -4.98
CA VAL A 233 18.33 -0.84 -5.67
C VAL A 233 18.79 -2.15 -5.10
N PHE A 234 19.47 -2.93 -5.95
CA PHE A 234 19.95 -4.25 -5.63
C PHE A 234 21.47 -4.32 -5.80
N ARG A 235 22.15 -4.92 -4.83
CA ARG A 235 23.61 -5.06 -4.85
C ARG A 235 24.04 -5.90 -6.07
N GLY A 236 24.95 -5.36 -6.88
CA GLY A 236 25.52 -6.04 -8.04
C GLY A 236 24.56 -6.20 -9.24
N PHE A 237 23.43 -5.49 -9.29
CA PHE A 237 22.51 -5.51 -10.43
C PHE A 237 22.45 -4.17 -11.15
N ASP A 238 22.36 -4.22 -12.48
CA ASP A 238 22.20 -3.04 -13.38
C ASP A 238 20.74 -2.67 -13.64
N HIS A 239 19.87 -2.94 -12.66
CA HIS A 239 18.47 -2.56 -12.68
C HIS A 239 18.01 -2.03 -11.32
N ALA A 240 16.95 -1.22 -11.32
CA ALA A 240 16.34 -0.67 -10.11
C ALA A 240 14.82 -0.63 -10.24
N LYS A 241 14.11 -0.68 -9.12
CA LYS A 241 12.66 -0.43 -9.09
C LYS A 241 12.43 1.04 -8.72
N LEU A 242 11.60 1.72 -9.49
CA LEU A 242 11.16 3.09 -9.25
C LEU A 242 9.64 3.09 -9.13
N THR A 243 9.10 3.57 -8.02
CA THR A 243 7.66 3.84 -7.89
C THR A 243 7.46 5.34 -7.72
N LEU A 244 6.81 5.97 -8.69
CA LEU A 244 6.49 7.39 -8.69
C LEU A 244 5.07 7.60 -8.17
N PHE A 245 4.88 8.62 -7.35
CA PHE A 245 3.57 9.11 -6.92
C PHE A 245 3.46 10.58 -7.30
N LEU A 246 2.58 10.87 -8.25
CA LEU A 246 2.14 12.24 -8.53
C LEU A 246 1.06 12.58 -7.51
N GLY A 247 1.28 13.60 -6.69
CA GLY A 247 0.37 13.97 -5.61
C GLY A 247 -0.11 15.41 -5.69
N ASN A 248 -1.39 15.63 -5.43
CA ASN A 248 -1.95 16.94 -5.13
C ASN A 248 -1.91 17.17 -3.62
N ASP A 249 -0.75 16.90 -3.01
CA ASP A 249 -0.53 16.98 -1.58
C ASP A 249 0.37 18.18 -1.19
N TYR A 250 0.26 18.59 0.07
CA TYR A 250 0.98 19.71 0.67
C TYR A 250 1.29 19.39 2.14
N GLN A 251 1.99 20.29 2.85
CA GLN A 251 2.47 20.03 4.22
C GLN A 251 1.41 20.27 5.33
N GLY A 252 0.15 20.49 4.97
CA GLY A 252 -1.02 20.15 5.79
C GLY A 252 -1.30 20.93 7.08
N ARG A 253 -1.37 22.28 7.10
CA ARG A 253 -1.98 23.09 8.20
C ARG A 253 -2.51 24.43 7.70
N ASP A 254 -3.58 24.97 8.30
CA ASP A 254 -4.08 26.34 8.08
C ASP A 254 -3.01 27.40 8.38
N ASN A 255 -2.24 27.17 9.45
CA ASN A 255 -1.15 28.02 9.89
C ASN A 255 0.14 27.19 10.07
N PRO A 256 0.98 27.05 9.03
CA PRO A 256 2.22 26.28 9.09
C PRO A 256 3.35 27.00 9.85
N GLY A 257 3.01 27.62 11.00
CA GLY A 257 3.91 28.44 11.81
C GLY A 257 4.19 29.82 11.20
N GLY A 258 3.17 30.46 10.62
CA GLY A 258 3.28 31.79 10.00
C GLY A 258 3.99 31.81 8.65
N LYS A 259 4.41 30.65 8.11
CA LYS A 259 5.07 30.58 6.80
C LYS A 259 4.12 31.03 5.69
N LYS A 260 4.58 31.99 4.89
CA LYS A 260 3.87 32.49 3.70
C LYS A 260 4.10 31.64 2.44
N ASP A 261 4.73 30.47 2.57
CA ASP A 261 5.01 29.58 1.44
C ASP A 261 3.67 29.08 0.86
N PRO A 262 3.33 29.48 -0.39
CA PRO A 262 2.07 29.09 -0.99
C PRO A 262 1.97 27.56 -1.13
N ASN A 263 3.09 26.84 -1.18
CA ASN A 263 3.12 25.37 -1.31
C ASN A 263 2.59 24.60 -0.10
N LEU A 264 2.30 25.31 0.99
CA LEU A 264 1.73 24.76 2.22
C LEU A 264 0.19 24.81 2.23
N TYR A 265 -0.44 25.36 1.18
CA TYR A 265 -1.89 25.47 1.05
C TYR A 265 -2.44 24.55 -0.04
N PRO A 266 -3.68 24.02 0.12
CA PRO A 266 -4.32 23.17 -0.86
C PRO A 266 -4.58 23.90 -2.17
N LEU A 267 -4.42 23.19 -3.28
CA LEU A 267 -4.91 23.65 -4.59
C LEU A 267 -6.38 23.31 -4.80
N GLY A 268 -6.98 22.48 -3.94
CA GLY A 268 -8.24 21.80 -4.23
C GLY A 268 -8.07 20.84 -5.41
N THR A 269 -9.18 20.34 -5.98
CA THR A 269 -9.10 19.55 -7.22
C THR A 269 -8.48 20.38 -8.33
N VAL A 270 -7.59 19.78 -9.14
CA VAL A 270 -6.91 20.47 -10.24
C VAL A 270 -6.91 19.65 -11.53
N ARG A 271 -7.24 20.28 -12.65
CA ARG A 271 -7.04 19.72 -13.99
C ARG A 271 -5.57 19.73 -14.39
N LEU A 272 -5.16 18.71 -15.12
CA LEU A 272 -3.87 18.63 -15.77
C LEU A 272 -4.07 18.13 -17.20
N ARG A 273 -3.18 18.48 -18.12
CA ARG A 273 -3.20 17.95 -19.49
C ARG A 273 -2.45 16.64 -19.57
N ARG A 274 -1.36 16.49 -18.80
CA ARG A 274 -0.42 15.37 -18.94
C ARG A 274 0.52 15.26 -17.74
N PHE A 275 0.99 14.04 -17.48
CA PHE A 275 2.13 13.75 -16.63
C PHE A 275 3.08 12.77 -17.33
N SER A 276 4.36 13.07 -17.34
CA SER A 276 5.37 12.30 -18.08
C SER A 276 6.62 12.05 -17.25
N LEU A 277 7.31 10.94 -17.55
CA LEU A 277 8.69 10.71 -17.12
C LEU A 277 9.61 10.95 -18.31
N LEU A 278 10.63 11.79 -18.09
CA LEU A 278 11.68 12.16 -19.03
C LEU A 278 12.96 11.45 -18.62
N VAL A 279 13.64 10.89 -19.61
CA VAL A 279 14.97 10.33 -19.49
C VAL A 279 15.89 11.08 -20.42
N HIS A 280 16.91 11.75 -19.87
CA HIS A 280 17.82 12.62 -20.63
C HIS A 280 19.04 11.88 -21.21
N SER A 281 19.13 10.58 -21.01
CA SER A 281 20.23 9.75 -21.50
C SER A 281 19.72 8.47 -22.16
N ASN A 282 20.22 8.17 -23.37
CA ASN A 282 19.97 6.88 -24.03
C ASN A 282 20.54 5.68 -23.27
N ALA A 283 21.48 5.90 -22.34
CA ALA A 283 22.07 4.84 -21.54
C ALA A 283 21.16 4.42 -20.37
N LEU A 284 20.03 5.10 -20.15
CA LEU A 284 19.02 4.74 -19.17
C LEU A 284 17.69 4.49 -19.89
N ALA A 285 17.00 3.42 -19.51
CA ALA A 285 15.65 3.14 -19.98
C ALA A 285 14.76 2.64 -18.84
N PHE A 286 13.46 2.59 -19.11
CA PHE A 286 12.52 2.00 -18.18
C PHE A 286 11.41 1.22 -18.87
N VAL A 287 10.84 0.26 -18.13
CA VAL A 287 9.63 -0.45 -18.49
C VAL A 287 8.56 -0.16 -17.44
N PRO A 288 7.46 0.52 -17.80
CA PRO A 288 6.35 0.71 -16.87
C PRO A 288 5.63 -0.60 -16.57
N ARG A 289 5.06 -0.68 -15.38
CA ARG A 289 4.07 -1.69 -15.06
C ARG A 289 2.69 -1.19 -15.46
N PHE A 290 1.76 -2.13 -15.69
CA PHE A 290 0.37 -1.83 -16.02
C PHE A 290 0.21 -0.95 -17.27
N ILE A 291 1.05 -1.14 -18.30
CA ILE A 291 1.04 -0.34 -19.54
C ILE A 291 -0.35 -0.35 -20.18
N LYS A 292 -0.95 -1.53 -20.35
CA LYS A 292 -2.29 -1.71 -20.94
C LYS A 292 -3.37 -1.12 -20.03
N GLU A 293 -3.30 -1.43 -18.74
CA GLU A 293 -4.30 -1.06 -17.73
C GLU A 293 -4.34 0.45 -17.46
N ASN A 294 -3.21 1.15 -17.59
CA ASN A 294 -3.13 2.61 -17.51
C ASN A 294 -3.24 3.30 -18.88
N ARG A 295 -3.31 2.55 -19.99
CA ARG A 295 -3.31 3.07 -21.37
C ARG A 295 -2.12 4.02 -21.62
N LEU A 296 -0.93 3.60 -21.20
CA LEU A 296 0.28 4.41 -21.34
C LEU A 296 0.66 4.57 -22.81
N THR A 297 1.09 5.77 -23.18
CA THR A 297 1.55 6.04 -24.54
C THR A 297 2.93 5.44 -24.79
N PRO A 298 3.29 5.17 -26.06
CA PRO A 298 4.67 4.88 -26.43
C PRO A 298 5.62 6.04 -26.06
N PRO A 299 6.92 5.75 -25.86
CA PRO A 299 7.91 6.80 -25.67
C PRO A 299 8.04 7.70 -26.89
N ILE A 300 8.39 8.95 -26.66
CA ILE A 300 8.63 9.99 -27.67
C ILE A 300 10.06 10.46 -27.48
N SER A 301 10.86 10.43 -28.56
CA SER A 301 12.24 10.92 -28.53
C SER A 301 12.30 12.39 -28.09
N LEU A 302 13.26 12.71 -27.22
CA LEU A 302 13.58 14.08 -26.84
C LEU A 302 14.79 14.58 -27.63
N PRO A 303 14.75 15.80 -28.17
CA PRO A 303 15.96 16.45 -28.65
C PRO A 303 16.84 16.76 -27.45
N GLY A 304 18.11 16.36 -27.50
CA GLY A 304 19.08 16.74 -26.49
C GLY A 304 20.23 17.56 -27.06
N PRO A 305 20.96 18.30 -26.19
CA PRO A 305 22.14 19.03 -26.61
C PRO A 305 23.15 18.08 -27.26
N LYS A 306 23.75 18.49 -28.38
CA LYS A 306 24.80 17.73 -29.07
C LYS A 306 24.38 16.31 -29.54
N GLY A 307 23.09 16.11 -29.84
CA GLY A 307 22.60 14.85 -30.43
C GLY A 307 22.41 13.69 -29.45
N VAL A 308 22.63 13.89 -28.14
CA VAL A 308 22.26 12.91 -27.11
C VAL A 308 20.74 12.83 -27.07
N LYS A 309 20.15 11.78 -27.64
CA LYS A 309 18.69 11.61 -27.61
C LYS A 309 18.28 11.09 -26.23
N GLY A 310 17.30 11.74 -25.63
CA GLY A 310 16.56 11.20 -24.49
C GLY A 310 15.21 10.67 -24.96
N PHE A 311 14.32 10.36 -24.04
CA PHE A 311 12.91 10.13 -24.37
C PHE A 311 11.98 10.59 -23.24
N ARG A 312 10.75 10.89 -23.62
CA ARG A 312 9.62 11.17 -22.73
C ARG A 312 8.60 10.06 -22.90
N GLN A 313 8.07 9.51 -21.83
CA GLN A 313 6.87 8.68 -21.90
C GLN A 313 5.79 9.25 -21.01
N ASP A 314 4.57 9.37 -21.53
CA ASP A 314 3.48 9.92 -20.75
C ASP A 314 2.90 8.81 -19.86
N LEU A 315 2.95 9.05 -18.55
CA LEU A 315 2.38 8.19 -17.53
C LEU A 315 0.89 8.49 -17.32
N LEU A 316 0.50 9.75 -17.57
CA LEU A 316 -0.87 10.18 -17.85
C LEU A 316 -0.83 10.90 -19.21
N GLY A 317 -1.31 10.25 -20.26
CA GLY A 317 -1.31 10.78 -21.63
C GLY A 317 -2.18 12.04 -21.80
N PRO A 318 -2.09 12.77 -22.91
CA PRO A 318 -2.90 13.96 -23.15
C PRO A 318 -4.39 13.63 -23.07
N GLY A 319 -5.11 14.30 -22.17
CA GLY A 319 -6.55 14.10 -21.99
C GLY A 319 -7.27 15.35 -21.51
N LYS A 320 -8.42 15.66 -22.13
CA LYS A 320 -9.23 16.84 -21.76
C LYS A 320 -9.81 16.75 -20.34
N ASN A 321 -9.98 15.53 -19.82
CA ASN A 321 -10.64 15.25 -18.54
C ASN A 321 -9.67 14.73 -17.47
N LEU A 322 -8.37 14.96 -17.62
CA LEU A 322 -7.42 14.61 -16.55
C LEU A 322 -7.41 15.70 -15.47
N TYR A 323 -7.40 15.23 -14.24
CA TYR A 323 -7.37 15.97 -13.01
C TYR A 323 -6.73 15.15 -11.88
N LEU A 324 -6.46 15.77 -10.74
CA LEU A 324 -6.13 15.07 -9.50
C LEU A 324 -6.99 15.68 -8.39
N GLY A 325 -7.65 14.83 -7.62
CA GLY A 325 -8.48 15.26 -6.49
C GLY A 325 -7.63 15.97 -5.44
N ASP A 326 -8.26 16.80 -4.62
CA ASP A 326 -7.58 17.42 -3.47
C ASP A 326 -6.94 16.35 -2.57
N ALA A 327 -5.66 16.51 -2.23
CA ALA A 327 -4.87 15.59 -1.41
C ALA A 327 -4.83 14.14 -1.89
N THR A 328 -5.09 13.86 -3.17
CA THR A 328 -4.98 12.50 -3.70
C THR A 328 -3.69 12.30 -4.50
N ARG A 329 -3.33 11.03 -4.72
CA ARG A 329 -2.09 10.66 -5.39
C ARG A 329 -2.31 9.52 -6.37
N LYS A 330 -1.52 9.50 -7.43
CA LYS A 330 -1.51 8.39 -8.40
C LYS A 330 -0.12 7.76 -8.49
N GLY A 331 -0.08 6.45 -8.32
CA GLY A 331 1.15 5.65 -8.36
C GLY A 331 1.48 5.05 -9.73
N PHE A 332 2.77 5.03 -10.07
CA PHE A 332 3.34 4.44 -11.29
C PHE A 332 4.60 3.64 -10.95
N PRO A 333 4.53 2.30 -10.90
CA PRO A 333 5.70 1.47 -10.73
C PRO A 333 6.40 1.21 -12.08
N LEU A 334 7.73 1.28 -12.06
CA LEU A 334 8.61 1.24 -13.21
C LEU A 334 9.86 0.40 -12.86
N ILE A 335 10.43 -0.25 -13.86
CA ILE A 335 11.74 -0.92 -13.76
C ILE A 335 12.73 -0.12 -14.58
N LEU A 336 13.76 0.41 -13.94
CA LEU A 336 14.89 1.08 -14.60
C LEU A 336 15.97 0.07 -14.93
N PHE A 337 16.64 0.26 -16.07
CA PHE A 337 17.79 -0.53 -16.48
C PHE A 337 18.70 0.26 -17.41
N ALA A 338 19.97 -0.13 -17.51
CA ALA A 338 20.93 0.49 -18.42
C ALA A 338 21.03 -0.28 -19.74
N PRO A 339 20.42 0.16 -20.85
CA PRO A 339 20.66 -0.44 -22.17
C PRO A 339 22.07 -0.11 -22.71
N GLN A 340 22.72 -1.08 -23.35
CA GLN A 340 23.80 -0.90 -24.32
C GLN A 340 23.18 -0.53 -25.67
N GLY A 341 23.51 0.66 -26.16
CA GLY A 341 23.00 1.16 -27.43
C GLY A 341 21.65 1.85 -27.32
N LYS A 342 21.03 2.12 -28.47
CA LYS A 342 19.76 2.84 -28.55
C LYS A 342 18.60 1.95 -28.08
N ARG A 343 17.70 2.51 -27.28
CA ARG A 343 16.48 1.84 -26.81
C ARG A 343 15.68 1.20 -27.95
N ASP A 344 15.50 1.94 -29.04
CA ASP A 344 14.61 1.54 -30.13
C ASP A 344 15.28 0.62 -31.15
N HIS A 345 16.56 0.28 -30.95
CA HIS A 345 17.26 -0.70 -31.76
C HIS A 345 17.24 -2.08 -31.09
N PRO A 346 17.26 -3.17 -31.88
CA PRO A 346 17.47 -4.51 -31.36
C PRO A 346 18.75 -4.60 -30.51
N PRO A 347 18.75 -5.41 -29.44
CA PRO A 347 19.96 -5.67 -28.68
C PRO A 347 21.05 -6.27 -29.58
N THR A 348 22.28 -5.77 -29.48
CA THR A 348 23.41 -6.22 -30.31
C THR A 348 24.28 -7.29 -29.62
N THR A 349 24.10 -7.51 -28.31
CA THR A 349 24.84 -8.51 -27.53
C THR A 349 23.88 -9.42 -26.76
N PRO A 350 24.27 -10.68 -26.47
CA PRO A 350 23.48 -11.56 -25.61
C PRO A 350 23.24 -10.99 -24.21
N GLU A 351 24.23 -10.28 -23.65
CA GLU A 351 24.12 -9.63 -22.35
C GLU A 351 23.07 -8.50 -22.36
N GLU A 352 23.03 -7.71 -23.43
CA GLU A 352 22.01 -6.68 -23.66
C GLU A 352 20.61 -7.29 -23.78
N THR A 353 20.49 -8.35 -24.57
CA THR A 353 19.23 -9.11 -24.72
C THR A 353 18.72 -9.56 -23.36
N LEU A 354 19.58 -10.20 -22.55
CA LEU A 354 19.22 -10.69 -21.22
C LEU A 354 18.81 -9.55 -20.28
N ARG A 355 19.51 -8.41 -20.28
CA ARG A 355 19.15 -7.25 -19.45
C ARG A 355 17.79 -6.66 -19.82
N ARG A 356 17.52 -6.47 -21.11
CA ARG A 356 16.21 -5.99 -21.60
C ARG A 356 15.10 -6.97 -21.25
N GLN A 357 15.30 -8.25 -21.54
CA GLN A 357 14.34 -9.32 -21.20
C GLN A 357 14.06 -9.38 -19.69
N THR A 358 15.10 -9.24 -18.86
CA THR A 358 14.95 -9.21 -17.39
C THR A 358 14.12 -8.01 -16.96
N ALA A 359 14.43 -6.80 -17.45
CA ALA A 359 13.66 -5.60 -17.08
C ALA A 359 12.18 -5.70 -17.49
N HIS A 360 11.91 -6.19 -18.71
CA HIS A 360 10.55 -6.44 -19.19
C HIS A 360 9.84 -7.50 -18.34
N ALA A 361 10.52 -8.60 -18.02
CA ALA A 361 9.98 -9.66 -17.18
C ALA A 361 9.70 -9.18 -15.75
N MET A 362 10.56 -8.35 -15.16
CA MET A 362 10.32 -7.74 -13.84
C MET A 362 9.07 -6.85 -13.83
N ALA A 363 8.81 -6.14 -14.93
CA ALA A 363 7.65 -5.26 -15.04
C ALA A 363 6.34 -6.03 -15.27
N LEU A 364 6.37 -7.01 -16.19
CA LEU A 364 5.19 -7.77 -16.64
C LEU A 364 4.86 -8.97 -15.74
N PHE A 365 5.89 -9.64 -15.23
CA PHE A 365 5.84 -10.87 -14.46
C PHE A 365 6.73 -10.77 -13.21
N PRO A 366 6.39 -9.88 -12.25
CA PRO A 366 7.20 -9.72 -11.04
C PRO A 366 7.28 -11.04 -10.29
N LEU A 367 8.44 -11.31 -9.72
CA LEU A 367 8.62 -12.46 -8.85
C LEU A 367 7.98 -12.17 -7.50
N TRP A 368 6.96 -12.96 -7.16
CA TRP A 368 6.36 -12.97 -5.84
C TRP A 368 6.73 -14.27 -5.14
N ALA A 369 7.32 -14.15 -3.96
CA ALA A 369 7.56 -15.27 -3.08
C ALA A 369 6.28 -15.54 -2.28
N MET A 370 5.62 -16.64 -2.61
CA MET A 370 4.36 -17.03 -2.01
C MET A 370 4.64 -17.92 -0.79
N PRO A 371 4.30 -17.48 0.44
CA PRO A 371 4.50 -18.30 1.62
C PRO A 371 3.63 -19.55 1.54
N ASN A 372 4.09 -20.64 2.18
CA ASN A 372 3.27 -21.84 2.29
C ASN A 372 2.01 -21.55 3.12
N LEU A 373 0.84 -21.96 2.59
CA LEU A 373 -0.45 -21.73 3.21
C LEU A 373 -0.51 -22.21 4.67
N GLU A 374 0.03 -23.39 4.97
CA GLU A 374 -0.04 -23.97 6.30
C GLU A 374 0.82 -23.20 7.30
N ASP A 375 1.97 -22.68 6.87
CA ASP A 375 2.81 -21.83 7.72
C ASP A 375 2.11 -20.50 8.03
N VAL A 376 1.44 -19.90 7.04
CA VAL A 376 0.62 -18.69 7.26
C VAL A 376 -0.50 -18.97 8.26
N ARG A 377 -1.21 -20.09 8.13
CA ARG A 377 -2.29 -20.49 9.05
C ARG A 377 -1.77 -20.73 10.48
N LYS A 378 -0.70 -21.51 10.62
CA LYS A 378 -0.08 -21.81 11.93
C LYS A 378 0.43 -20.56 12.62
N SER A 379 1.03 -19.64 11.86
CA SER A 379 1.53 -18.38 12.40
C SER A 379 0.44 -17.44 12.88
N ARG A 380 -0.77 -17.55 12.31
CA ARG A 380 -1.89 -16.60 12.48
C ARG A 380 -1.54 -15.16 12.08
N ALA A 381 -0.46 -14.95 11.32
CA ALA A 381 0.15 -13.65 11.06
C ALA A 381 -0.56 -12.81 9.97
N MET A 382 -1.38 -13.43 9.12
CA MET A 382 -2.10 -12.72 8.05
C MET A 382 -3.43 -12.18 8.57
N ASN A 383 -3.69 -10.90 8.30
CA ASN A 383 -4.82 -10.13 8.81
C ASN A 383 -4.91 -10.12 10.36
N ALA A 384 -5.95 -9.47 10.92
CA ALA A 384 -6.37 -9.58 12.31
C ALA A 384 -7.14 -10.89 12.62
N HIS A 385 -7.37 -11.75 11.61
CA HIS A 385 -8.28 -12.90 11.69
C HIS A 385 -7.59 -14.28 11.73
N GLY A 386 -6.26 -14.34 11.86
CA GLY A 386 -5.57 -15.62 12.12
C GLY A 386 -5.32 -16.49 10.89
N GLY A 387 -5.20 -15.90 9.70
CA GLY A 387 -4.78 -16.57 8.48
C GLY A 387 -5.93 -17.03 7.57
N PRO A 388 -5.61 -17.35 6.29
CA PRO A 388 -6.60 -17.71 5.30
C PRO A 388 -7.20 -19.12 5.54
N ALA A 389 -8.40 -19.35 5.01
CA ALA A 389 -9.05 -20.67 5.02
C ALA A 389 -8.19 -21.76 4.34
N PRO A 390 -8.40 -23.07 4.63
CA PRO A 390 -7.69 -24.15 3.95
C PRO A 390 -7.84 -24.08 2.42
N ALA A 391 -6.94 -24.73 1.69
CA ALA A 391 -7.09 -24.87 0.25
C ALA A 391 -8.26 -25.81 -0.08
N THR A 392 -9.02 -25.48 -1.11
CA THR A 392 -10.09 -26.33 -1.67
C THR A 392 -9.63 -26.87 -3.03
N PRO A 393 -10.17 -28.01 -3.52
CA PRO A 393 -9.73 -28.60 -4.79
C PRO A 393 -9.87 -27.67 -6.01
N ASP A 394 -10.92 -26.84 -6.03
CA ASP A 394 -11.25 -25.88 -7.09
C ASP A 394 -10.39 -24.59 -7.08
N LEU A 395 -9.51 -24.45 -6.09
CA LEU A 395 -8.83 -23.20 -5.79
C LEU A 395 -7.92 -22.68 -6.93
N PRO A 396 -7.13 -23.52 -7.63
CA PRO A 396 -6.33 -23.04 -8.76
C PRO A 396 -7.19 -22.43 -9.87
N GLN A 397 -8.31 -23.09 -10.19
CA GLN A 397 -9.25 -22.62 -11.21
C GLN A 397 -9.90 -21.30 -10.79
N ARG A 398 -10.38 -21.21 -9.54
CA ARG A 398 -10.91 -19.95 -8.98
C ARG A 398 -9.92 -18.80 -9.01
N ALA A 399 -8.65 -19.07 -8.73
CA ALA A 399 -7.60 -18.05 -8.79
C ALA A 399 -7.39 -17.52 -10.22
N LEU A 400 -7.39 -18.42 -11.20
CA LEU A 400 -7.32 -18.06 -12.62
C LEU A 400 -8.55 -17.28 -13.07
N ASP A 401 -9.75 -17.72 -12.71
CA ASP A 401 -11.00 -17.05 -13.09
C ASP A 401 -11.13 -15.67 -12.44
N GLU A 402 -10.69 -15.52 -11.18
CA GLU A 402 -10.67 -14.24 -10.49
C GLU A 402 -9.68 -13.25 -11.14
N TYR A 403 -8.55 -13.74 -11.65
CA TYR A 403 -7.60 -12.94 -12.42
C TYR A 403 -8.14 -12.60 -13.81
N ARG A 404 -8.73 -13.57 -14.53
CA ARG A 404 -9.35 -13.38 -15.84
C ARG A 404 -10.49 -12.36 -15.79
N ARG A 405 -11.39 -12.48 -14.81
CA ARG A 405 -12.48 -11.52 -14.58
C ARG A 405 -11.94 -10.10 -14.35
N TRP A 406 -10.81 -10.00 -13.64
CA TRP A 406 -10.17 -8.71 -13.42
C TRP A 406 -9.54 -8.13 -14.69
N ILE A 407 -8.78 -8.93 -15.46
CA ILE A 407 -8.10 -8.42 -16.66
C ILE A 407 -9.03 -8.18 -17.86
N MET A 408 -10.23 -8.75 -17.84
CA MET A 408 -11.27 -8.52 -18.85
C MET A 408 -12.28 -7.44 -18.47
N GLY A 409 -12.19 -6.87 -17.25
CA GLY A 409 -13.15 -5.88 -16.78
C GLY A 409 -12.98 -4.49 -17.43
N PRO A 410 -14.06 -3.70 -17.57
CA PRO A 410 -14.02 -2.36 -18.17
C PRO A 410 -13.48 -1.26 -17.25
N HIS A 411 -12.85 -1.62 -16.12
CA HIS A 411 -12.38 -0.69 -15.07
C HIS A 411 -10.97 -0.13 -15.29
N PHE A 412 -10.41 -0.27 -16.49
CA PHE A 412 -9.05 0.17 -16.83
C PHE A 412 -9.01 1.58 -17.39
N GLY A 413 -7.94 2.28 -17.04
CA GLY A 413 -7.67 3.66 -17.39
C GLY A 413 -6.74 4.29 -16.34
N PRO A 414 -6.23 5.49 -16.61
CA PRO A 414 -5.30 6.18 -15.71
C PRO A 414 -5.86 6.39 -14.29
N PHE A 415 -7.18 6.55 -14.19
CA PHE A 415 -7.93 6.62 -12.93
C PHE A 415 -9.08 5.62 -12.87
N GLY A 416 -9.02 4.57 -13.70
CA GLY A 416 -10.00 3.49 -13.63
C GLY A 416 -9.93 2.80 -12.28
N THR A 417 -11.04 2.27 -11.79
CA THR A 417 -11.10 1.69 -10.44
C THR A 417 -10.28 0.41 -10.28
N TRP A 418 -9.78 -0.15 -11.39
CA TRP A 418 -9.09 -1.44 -11.43
C TRP A 418 -9.89 -2.57 -10.80
N GLY A 419 -11.22 -2.43 -10.70
CA GLY A 419 -12.13 -3.37 -10.06
C GLY A 419 -12.36 -3.09 -8.57
N ASP A 420 -11.76 -2.04 -8.01
CA ASP A 420 -12.26 -1.44 -6.77
C ASP A 420 -13.65 -0.88 -7.08
N VAL A 421 -14.57 -0.94 -6.12
CA VAL A 421 -15.99 -0.75 -6.45
C VAL A 421 -16.25 0.76 -6.52
N ALA A 422 -16.66 1.27 -7.68
CA ALA A 422 -16.84 2.69 -7.98
C ALA A 422 -17.86 3.45 -7.10
N GLU A 423 -18.44 2.79 -6.08
CA GLU A 423 -19.54 3.31 -5.25
C GLU A 423 -19.39 2.92 -3.78
N THR A 424 -18.18 2.98 -3.20
CA THR A 424 -17.90 2.46 -1.84
C THR A 424 -18.76 3.03 -0.71
N GLY A 425 -19.55 4.06 -0.97
CA GLY A 425 -20.46 4.68 0.01
C GLY A 425 -21.85 4.05 0.13
N THR A 426 -22.24 3.11 -0.75
CA THR A 426 -23.63 2.59 -0.80
C THR A 426 -23.82 1.17 -0.26
N THR A 427 -22.80 0.29 -0.26
CA THR A 427 -22.98 -1.07 0.29
C THR A 427 -21.81 -1.50 1.17
N GLY A 428 -22.13 -1.78 2.43
CA GLY A 428 -21.19 -1.55 3.49
C GLY A 428 -20.36 -2.71 4.04
N THR A 429 -20.42 -3.87 3.42
CA THR A 429 -19.77 -5.06 3.99
C THR A 429 -19.16 -6.02 2.96
N PRO A 430 -19.64 -6.16 1.69
CA PRO A 430 -19.07 -7.16 0.78
C PRO A 430 -17.77 -6.77 0.05
N ARG A 431 -17.32 -5.51 0.15
CA ARG A 431 -16.32 -4.95 -0.80
C ARG A 431 -14.86 -5.16 -0.38
N ASN A 432 -14.65 -5.73 0.80
CA ASN A 432 -13.34 -6.15 1.29
C ASN A 432 -12.91 -7.42 0.56
N ARG A 433 -12.27 -7.25 -0.61
CA ARG A 433 -11.56 -8.33 -1.32
C ARG A 433 -10.32 -8.81 -0.53
N VAL A 434 -10.42 -9.01 0.79
CA VAL A 434 -9.49 -9.85 1.59
C VAL A 434 -9.36 -11.20 0.89
N VAL A 435 -10.47 -11.67 0.31
CA VAL A 435 -10.54 -12.83 -0.60
C VAL A 435 -9.45 -12.80 -1.67
N GLY A 436 -9.04 -11.64 -2.21
CA GLY A 436 -8.04 -11.57 -3.28
C GLY A 436 -6.64 -11.99 -2.84
N LEU A 437 -6.16 -11.47 -1.70
CA LEU A 437 -4.84 -11.84 -1.16
C LEU A 437 -4.89 -13.16 -0.41
N ASP A 438 -6.01 -13.48 0.25
CA ASP A 438 -6.25 -14.82 0.79
C ASP A 438 -6.23 -15.86 -0.33
N LEU A 439 -6.91 -15.60 -1.44
CA LEU A 439 -6.90 -16.49 -2.61
C LEU A 439 -5.51 -16.57 -3.22
N ALA A 440 -4.74 -15.46 -3.27
CA ALA A 440 -3.35 -15.48 -3.73
C ALA A 440 -2.50 -16.42 -2.88
N VAL A 441 -2.55 -16.29 -1.55
CA VAL A 441 -1.80 -17.13 -0.61
C VAL A 441 -2.27 -18.58 -0.65
N ARG A 442 -3.60 -18.82 -0.62
CA ARG A 442 -4.16 -20.17 -0.64
C ARG A 442 -3.78 -20.90 -1.94
N SER A 443 -3.86 -20.22 -3.08
CA SER A 443 -3.59 -20.83 -4.40
C SER A 443 -2.11 -20.86 -4.75
N GLY A 444 -1.29 -20.04 -4.08
CA GLY A 444 0.08 -19.78 -4.48
C GLY A 444 0.21 -19.08 -5.84
N ASN A 445 -0.87 -18.48 -6.37
CA ASN A 445 -0.88 -17.90 -7.72
C ASN A 445 -0.36 -16.44 -7.71
N PRO A 446 0.80 -16.16 -8.32
CA PRO A 446 1.39 -14.82 -8.34
C PRO A 446 0.62 -13.79 -9.18
N LEU A 447 -0.27 -14.22 -10.08
CA LEU A 447 -1.08 -13.29 -10.89
C LEU A 447 -2.06 -12.49 -10.03
N LEU A 448 -2.55 -13.08 -8.94
CA LEU A 448 -3.40 -12.37 -7.99
C LEU A 448 -2.63 -11.31 -7.19
N MET A 449 -1.32 -11.47 -7.01
CA MET A 449 -0.48 -10.42 -6.42
C MET A 449 -0.35 -9.20 -7.34
N ARG A 450 -0.30 -9.41 -8.67
CA ARG A 450 -0.34 -8.31 -9.65
C ARG A 450 -1.66 -7.54 -9.55
N LYS A 451 -2.78 -8.24 -9.43
CA LYS A 451 -4.09 -7.63 -9.19
C LYS A 451 -4.15 -6.86 -7.86
N ALA A 452 -3.61 -7.44 -6.79
CA ALA A 452 -3.60 -6.81 -5.47
C ALA A 452 -2.76 -5.54 -5.43
N GLU A 453 -1.57 -5.55 -6.03
CA GLU A 453 -0.78 -4.33 -6.24
C GLU A 453 -1.58 -3.29 -7.00
N GLY A 454 -2.33 -3.76 -7.99
CA GLY A 454 -3.31 -2.99 -8.70
C GLY A 454 -4.19 -2.17 -7.76
N PHE A 455 -5.01 -2.87 -6.98
CA PHE A 455 -5.91 -2.26 -6.01
C PHE A 455 -5.20 -1.34 -5.02
N CYS A 456 -4.02 -1.74 -4.51
CA CYS A 456 -3.27 -0.91 -3.57
C CYS A 456 -2.85 0.44 -4.17
N LEU A 457 -2.49 0.48 -5.45
CA LEU A 457 -2.17 1.73 -6.16
C LEU A 457 -3.41 2.63 -6.35
N GLN A 458 -4.62 2.06 -6.39
CA GLN A 458 -5.86 2.84 -6.50
C GLN A 458 -6.38 3.32 -5.14
N GLN A 459 -6.05 2.66 -4.03
CA GLN A 459 -6.39 3.17 -2.69
C GLN A 459 -5.84 4.59 -2.46
N GLN A 460 -4.76 4.96 -3.17
CA GLN A 460 -4.18 6.30 -3.11
C GLN A 460 -5.01 7.42 -3.77
N LEU A 461 -6.13 7.06 -4.39
CA LEU A 461 -7.09 8.03 -4.88
C LEU A 461 -8.17 8.35 -3.84
N ARG A 462 -8.19 7.69 -2.67
CA ARG A 462 -9.30 7.80 -1.69
C ARG A 462 -9.05 8.76 -0.52
N PRO A 463 -7.95 8.66 0.26
CA PRO A 463 -7.78 9.49 1.44
C PRO A 463 -7.13 10.84 1.11
N TYR A 464 -7.16 11.73 2.12
CA TYR A 464 -6.24 12.86 2.23
C TYR A 464 -4.83 12.34 2.50
N HIS A 465 -4.00 12.30 1.46
CA HIS A 465 -2.57 12.10 1.60
C HIS A 465 -1.95 13.45 1.87
N LEU A 466 -1.74 13.79 3.13
CA LEU A 466 -1.02 15.00 3.49
C LEU A 466 0.34 14.58 4.03
N PHE A 467 1.38 15.08 3.41
CA PHE A 467 2.71 14.66 3.77
C PHE A 467 3.11 15.18 5.15
N GLY A 468 3.71 14.30 5.94
CA GLY A 468 4.08 14.62 7.31
C GLY A 468 2.88 14.89 8.21
N LEU A 469 1.65 14.56 7.79
CA LEU A 469 0.47 14.67 8.64
C LEU A 469 0.71 13.90 9.93
N VAL A 470 0.55 14.60 11.04
CA VAL A 470 0.51 14.07 12.40
C VAL A 470 -0.70 14.72 13.06
N VAL A 471 -1.69 13.89 13.39
CA VAL A 471 -2.89 14.36 14.09
C VAL A 471 -2.65 14.24 15.58
N ASN A 472 -2.65 15.35 16.29
CA ASN A 472 -2.57 15.35 17.74
C ASN A 472 -3.97 15.24 18.36
N PRO A 473 -4.11 14.74 19.61
CA PRO A 473 -5.42 14.59 20.26
C PRO A 473 -6.26 15.88 20.34
N ASP A 474 -5.60 17.04 20.37
CA ASP A 474 -6.27 18.34 20.49
C ASP A 474 -6.48 19.04 19.15
N LEU A 475 -6.04 18.44 18.03
CA LEU A 475 -6.22 19.03 16.71
C LEU A 475 -7.70 18.88 16.27
N ASP A 476 -8.41 20.00 16.15
CA ASP A 476 -9.82 20.06 15.73
C ASP A 476 -9.96 19.90 14.20
N VAL A 477 -9.58 18.70 13.70
CA VAL A 477 -9.60 18.33 12.29
C VAL A 477 -10.57 17.18 12.06
N TYR A 478 -11.29 17.21 10.93
CA TYR A 478 -12.19 16.13 10.52
C TYR A 478 -11.91 15.73 9.07
N LEU A 479 -11.51 14.46 8.87
CA LEU A 479 -10.98 13.96 7.59
C LEU A 479 -11.91 13.01 6.82
N ALA A 480 -13.21 12.98 7.11
CA ALA A 480 -14.17 12.15 6.36
C ALA A 480 -14.60 12.82 5.03
N GLY A 481 -13.76 12.79 3.99
CA GLY A 481 -14.05 13.47 2.72
C GLY A 481 -14.02 15.01 2.85
N LEU A 482 -14.69 15.74 1.94
CA LEU A 482 -14.70 17.21 1.98
C LEU A 482 -15.29 17.71 3.31
N PRO A 483 -14.59 18.57 4.09
CA PRO A 483 -15.04 18.95 5.43
C PRO A 483 -16.18 19.98 5.41
N LEU A 484 -17.15 19.86 4.50
CA LEU A 484 -18.32 20.75 4.39
C LEU A 484 -19.61 19.97 4.67
N ARG A 485 -20.53 20.56 5.45
CA ARG A 485 -21.93 20.09 5.57
C ARG A 485 -22.78 20.65 4.43
N ASN A 486 -23.95 20.03 4.20
CA ASN A 486 -25.02 20.64 3.41
C ASN A 486 -25.27 22.08 3.91
N GLY A 487 -25.16 23.05 3.01
CA GLY A 487 -25.20 24.49 3.34
C GLY A 487 -23.82 25.16 3.51
N GLY A 488 -22.73 24.50 3.12
CA GLY A 488 -21.40 25.13 3.00
C GLY A 488 -20.69 25.42 4.34
N LYS A 489 -21.23 24.95 5.46
CA LYS A 489 -20.61 25.11 6.78
C LYS A 489 -19.47 24.11 6.97
N TRP A 490 -18.30 24.61 7.36
CA TRP A 490 -17.16 23.75 7.70
C TRP A 490 -17.48 22.86 8.89
N VAL A 491 -17.07 21.59 8.75
CA VAL A 491 -17.18 20.59 9.80
C VAL A 491 -16.12 20.93 10.87
N SER A 492 -14.83 21.01 10.52
CA SER A 492 -13.72 21.28 11.46
C SER A 492 -13.32 22.74 11.64
N GLY A 493 -12.73 23.04 12.80
CA GLY A 493 -12.02 24.30 13.05
C GLY A 493 -10.79 24.43 12.15
N GLU A 494 -9.90 23.43 12.20
CA GLU A 494 -8.74 23.28 11.32
C GLU A 494 -9.19 22.74 9.95
N THR A 495 -8.97 23.53 8.89
CA THR A 495 -9.36 23.21 7.51
C THR A 495 -8.19 22.86 6.61
N LEU A 496 -6.97 22.93 7.15
CA LEU A 496 -5.71 22.62 6.47
C LEU A 496 -5.54 23.48 5.20
N GLY A 497 -5.87 24.76 5.30
CA GLY A 497 -5.80 25.80 4.29
C GLY A 497 -7.03 25.89 3.36
N ARG A 498 -8.04 25.02 3.49
CA ARG A 498 -9.14 24.95 2.52
C ARG A 498 -10.09 26.14 2.55
N LYS A 499 -10.24 26.82 3.69
CA LYS A 499 -10.97 28.09 3.80
C LYS A 499 -10.33 29.22 2.99
N SER A 500 -9.02 29.14 2.76
CA SER A 500 -8.22 30.22 2.20
C SER A 500 -7.69 29.90 0.81
N ILE A 501 -8.32 28.95 0.09
CA ILE A 501 -7.91 28.65 -1.29
C ILE A 501 -8.16 29.89 -2.15
N PRO A 502 -7.12 30.49 -2.76
CA PRO A 502 -7.29 31.67 -3.59
C PRO A 502 -8.25 31.42 -4.77
N LYS A 503 -9.15 32.38 -5.03
CA LYS A 503 -10.10 32.34 -6.16
C LYS A 503 -9.41 32.13 -7.51
N VAL A 504 -8.18 32.64 -7.68
CA VAL A 504 -7.39 32.46 -8.91
C VAL A 504 -7.17 30.99 -9.28
N TYR A 505 -7.29 30.04 -8.33
CA TYR A 505 -7.18 28.60 -8.62
C TYR A 505 -8.50 27.95 -9.08
N GLU A 506 -9.65 28.64 -9.00
CA GLU A 506 -10.95 28.11 -9.45
C GLU A 506 -10.94 27.75 -10.94
N ARG A 507 -10.21 28.51 -11.77
CA ARG A 507 -10.04 28.24 -13.21
C ARG A 507 -9.47 26.85 -13.52
N TYR A 508 -8.72 26.25 -12.60
CA TYR A 508 -8.18 24.88 -12.74
C TYR A 508 -9.24 23.80 -12.53
N ARG A 509 -10.46 24.19 -12.15
CA ARG A 509 -11.63 23.32 -11.97
C ARG A 509 -12.72 23.59 -12.99
N GLU A 510 -12.61 24.64 -13.80
CA GLU A 510 -13.58 24.94 -14.86
C GLU A 510 -13.79 23.73 -15.76
N GLY A 511 -15.04 23.42 -16.06
CA GLY A 511 -15.43 22.27 -16.87
C GLY A 511 -15.33 20.91 -16.17
N LEU A 512 -14.91 20.84 -14.89
CA LEU A 512 -15.09 19.64 -14.09
C LEU A 512 -16.54 19.58 -13.58
N ASN A 513 -17.39 18.86 -14.30
CA ASN A 513 -18.66 18.43 -13.72
C ASN A 513 -18.39 17.23 -12.81
N LEU A 514 -18.22 17.48 -11.51
CA LEU A 514 -18.00 16.43 -10.52
C LEU A 514 -19.37 15.98 -10.01
N PRO A 515 -19.94 14.84 -10.45
CA PRO A 515 -21.08 14.25 -9.75
C PRO A 515 -20.69 13.98 -8.28
N TRP A 516 -21.69 13.75 -7.43
CA TRP A 516 -21.54 13.50 -5.98
C TRP A 516 -20.87 12.14 -5.64
N ILE A 517 -19.77 11.83 -6.35
CA ILE A 517 -18.80 10.76 -6.18
C ILE A 517 -17.44 11.37 -6.59
N GLY A 518 -16.50 11.56 -5.67
CA GLY A 518 -15.19 12.12 -6.02
C GLY A 518 -14.07 11.59 -5.11
N PRO A 519 -12.83 11.42 -5.62
CA PRO A 519 -12.30 11.75 -6.95
C PRO A 519 -12.07 10.50 -7.83
N TYR A 520 -12.55 10.56 -9.07
CA TYR A 520 -12.58 9.49 -10.08
C TYR A 520 -13.48 8.29 -9.79
N GLY A 521 -14.67 8.53 -9.26
CA GLY A 521 -15.60 7.44 -8.95
C GLY A 521 -15.18 6.67 -7.69
N MET A 522 -14.40 7.28 -6.81
CA MET A 522 -13.95 6.67 -5.57
C MET A 522 -14.40 7.54 -4.42
N ASN A 523 -15.19 7.01 -3.48
CA ASN A 523 -15.52 7.77 -2.29
C ASN A 523 -14.31 7.82 -1.35
N ALA A 524 -14.19 8.95 -0.67
CA ALA A 524 -13.32 9.05 0.49
C ALA A 524 -13.64 7.94 1.50
N TYR A 525 -12.66 7.61 2.33
CA TYR A 525 -12.94 6.74 3.45
C TYR A 525 -13.97 7.37 4.38
N ASP A 526 -15.05 6.65 4.63
CA ASP A 526 -15.98 6.97 5.68
C ASP A 526 -15.83 5.99 6.85
N TYR A 527 -16.48 6.34 7.95
CA TYR A 527 -16.37 5.65 9.22
C TYR A 527 -16.91 4.21 9.19
N GLU A 528 -17.93 3.92 8.38
CA GLU A 528 -18.53 2.58 8.33
C GLU A 528 -17.82 1.62 7.38
N HIS A 529 -16.88 2.13 6.57
CA HIS A 529 -16.19 1.40 5.49
C HIS A 529 -14.67 1.60 5.48
N PHE A 530 -14.07 1.95 6.63
CA PHE A 530 -12.63 2.18 6.72
C PHE A 530 -11.83 0.88 6.80
N THR A 531 -11.49 0.31 5.64
CA THR A 531 -10.75 -0.97 5.57
C THR A 531 -9.40 -0.85 4.89
N LEU A 532 -8.40 -1.47 5.53
CA LEU A 532 -7.00 -1.41 5.14
C LEU A 532 -6.37 -2.79 4.94
N ASP A 533 -7.18 -3.86 5.03
CA ASP A 533 -6.76 -5.26 4.97
C ASP A 533 -5.86 -5.53 3.76
N ILE A 534 -6.31 -5.10 2.57
CA ILE A 534 -5.55 -5.35 1.35
C ILE A 534 -4.19 -4.66 1.35
N LEU A 535 -4.10 -3.42 1.85
CA LEU A 535 -2.84 -2.69 1.96
C LEU A 535 -1.92 -3.35 2.99
N TYR A 536 -2.47 -3.75 4.13
CA TYR A 536 -1.72 -4.40 5.19
C TYR A 536 -1.17 -5.76 4.76
N ASP A 537 -2.01 -6.61 4.19
CA ASP A 537 -1.61 -7.95 3.74
C ASP A 537 -0.64 -7.85 2.55
N TYR A 538 -0.85 -6.88 1.63
CA TYR A 538 0.10 -6.62 0.55
C TYR A 538 1.45 -6.13 1.11
N TYR A 539 1.46 -5.29 2.14
CA TYR A 539 2.71 -4.93 2.83
C TYR A 539 3.37 -6.14 3.50
N CYS A 540 2.60 -6.98 4.20
CA CYS A 540 3.14 -8.18 4.83
C CYS A 540 3.76 -9.15 3.82
N LEU A 541 3.16 -9.31 2.65
CA LEU A 541 3.64 -10.21 1.60
C LEU A 541 4.81 -9.63 0.79
N THR A 542 4.88 -8.31 0.61
CA THR A 542 5.85 -7.68 -0.30
C THR A 542 6.95 -6.86 0.39
N GLY A 543 6.72 -6.43 1.63
CA GLY A 543 7.57 -5.46 2.34
C GLY A 543 7.65 -4.08 1.66
N SER A 544 6.68 -3.74 0.79
CA SER A 544 6.76 -2.54 -0.04
C SER A 544 6.83 -1.25 0.81
N PRO A 545 7.87 -0.40 0.63
CA PRO A 545 8.09 0.78 1.45
C PRO A 545 7.02 1.85 1.27
N TRP A 546 6.46 1.99 0.06
CA TRP A 546 5.40 2.96 -0.19
C TRP A 546 4.08 2.56 0.47
N VAL A 547 3.80 1.26 0.56
CA VAL A 547 2.59 0.74 1.22
C VAL A 547 2.67 0.97 2.73
N LYS A 548 3.87 0.80 3.31
CA LYS A 548 4.11 1.14 4.72
C LYS A 548 3.81 2.62 5.01
N GLU A 549 4.27 3.51 4.13
CA GLU A 549 3.99 4.94 4.28
C GLU A 549 2.49 5.25 4.08
N GLU A 550 1.83 4.55 3.17
CA GLU A 550 0.38 4.66 2.97
C GLU A 550 -0.39 4.28 4.24
N LEU A 551 -0.05 3.14 4.85
CA LEU A 551 -0.62 2.71 6.13
C LEU A 551 -0.33 3.72 7.26
N ARG A 552 0.85 4.33 7.28
CA ARG A 552 1.17 5.41 8.24
C ARG A 552 0.25 6.61 8.07
N LEU A 553 0.06 7.07 6.83
CA LEU A 553 -0.82 8.20 6.51
C LEU A 553 -2.27 7.90 6.87
N LEU A 554 -2.76 6.71 6.53
CA LEU A 554 -4.10 6.26 6.84
C LEU A 554 -4.36 6.13 8.35
N GLY A 555 -3.34 5.75 9.14
CA GLY A 555 -3.42 5.77 10.60
C GLY A 555 -3.61 7.19 11.15
N GLN A 556 -2.92 8.19 10.60
CA GLN A 556 -3.09 9.59 11.00
C GLN A 556 -4.44 10.15 10.51
N HIS A 557 -4.88 9.75 9.32
CA HIS A 557 -6.21 10.06 8.82
C HIS A 557 -7.30 9.52 9.76
N LEU A 558 -7.20 8.26 10.18
CA LEU A 558 -8.12 7.64 11.14
C LEU A 558 -8.18 8.39 12.46
N LYS A 559 -7.05 8.87 12.96
CA LYS A 559 -7.04 9.76 14.13
C LYS A 559 -7.91 10.98 13.84
N GLY A 560 -7.69 11.72 12.76
CA GLY A 560 -8.54 12.88 12.41
C GLY A 560 -10.02 12.52 12.21
N LEU A 561 -10.31 11.31 11.76
CA LEU A 561 -11.68 10.80 11.59
C LEU A 561 -12.42 10.58 12.93
N LEU A 562 -11.67 10.18 13.97
CA LEU A 562 -12.18 9.70 15.27
C LEU A 562 -11.89 10.65 16.44
N THR A 563 -11.14 11.73 16.22
CA THR A 563 -10.67 12.60 17.31
C THR A 563 -11.69 13.60 17.86
N PRO A 564 -12.75 14.10 17.20
CA PRO A 564 -13.00 15.48 17.50
C PRO A 564 -14.17 15.64 18.51
N LYS A 565 -13.83 16.23 19.67
CA LYS A 565 -14.71 16.49 20.85
C LYS A 565 -16.06 17.15 20.51
N LYS A 566 -16.17 17.77 19.32
CA LYS A 566 -17.31 18.56 18.84
C LYS A 566 -18.23 17.83 17.83
N TYR A 567 -17.98 16.58 17.49
CA TYR A 567 -18.66 15.89 16.37
C TYR A 567 -19.48 14.70 16.84
N ASN A 568 -20.42 14.24 16.01
CA ASN A 568 -21.18 13.02 16.29
C ASN A 568 -20.30 11.77 16.46
N ARG A 569 -19.02 11.83 16.04
CA ARG A 569 -18.01 10.77 16.23
C ARG A 569 -17.11 10.98 17.46
N ARG A 570 -17.40 11.99 18.29
CA ARG A 570 -16.77 12.16 19.61
C ARG A 570 -17.01 10.95 20.50
N TRP A 571 -18.17 10.31 20.30
CA TRP A 571 -18.58 9.07 20.90
C TRP A 571 -18.27 7.88 20.00
N VAL A 572 -18.27 6.70 20.61
CA VAL A 572 -18.33 5.42 19.93
C VAL A 572 -19.60 5.40 19.08
N GLY A 573 -19.45 5.28 17.76
CA GLY A 573 -20.57 5.22 16.82
C GLY A 573 -21.15 3.82 16.70
N THR A 574 -21.61 3.45 15.50
CA THR A 574 -22.11 2.10 15.24
C THR A 574 -21.02 1.06 15.50
N SER A 575 -21.40 -0.10 16.07
CA SER A 575 -20.48 -1.22 16.34
C SER A 575 -19.70 -1.63 15.09
N ARG A 576 -20.37 -1.56 13.94
CA ARG A 576 -19.80 -1.79 12.63
C ARG A 576 -18.67 -0.79 12.31
N GLY A 577 -18.92 0.51 12.37
CA GLY A 577 -17.89 1.50 12.05
C GLY A 577 -16.74 1.52 13.06
N GLU A 578 -17.02 1.35 14.35
CA GLU A 578 -15.97 1.27 15.37
C GLU A 578 -15.10 0.04 15.16
N GLY A 579 -15.70 -1.13 14.89
CA GLY A 579 -14.97 -2.36 14.64
C GLY A 579 -13.98 -2.22 13.49
N TRP A 580 -14.40 -1.62 12.38
CA TRP A 580 -13.52 -1.36 11.22
C TRP A 580 -12.42 -0.36 11.56
N CYS A 581 -12.77 0.76 12.18
CA CYS A 581 -11.80 1.79 12.55
C CYS A 581 -10.76 1.28 13.55
N MET A 582 -11.17 0.52 14.57
CA MET A 582 -10.25 -0.06 15.56
C MET A 582 -9.33 -1.09 14.94
N LYS A 583 -9.88 -1.96 14.07
CA LYS A 583 -9.07 -2.91 13.30
C LYS A 583 -8.06 -2.17 12.43
N ALA A 584 -8.48 -1.15 11.68
CA ALA A 584 -7.59 -0.39 10.82
C ALA A 584 -6.48 0.32 11.61
N LEU A 585 -6.78 0.91 12.78
CA LEU A 585 -5.75 1.47 13.67
C LEU A 585 -4.74 0.42 14.12
N ALA A 586 -5.19 -0.78 14.47
CA ALA A 586 -4.31 -1.89 14.85
C ALA A 586 -3.42 -2.32 13.69
N LEU A 587 -3.96 -2.47 12.47
CA LEU A 587 -3.18 -2.81 11.28
C LEU A 587 -2.13 -1.72 10.97
N CYS A 588 -2.50 -0.44 11.03
CA CYS A 588 -1.56 0.67 10.88
C CYS A 588 -0.47 0.64 11.95
N PHE A 589 -0.82 0.36 13.21
CA PHE A 589 0.15 0.19 14.30
C PHE A 589 1.12 -0.96 14.01
N TYR A 590 0.64 -2.15 13.63
CA TYR A 590 1.51 -3.29 13.35
C TYR A 590 2.46 -3.06 12.17
N ALA A 591 2.00 -2.37 11.12
CA ALA A 591 2.81 -2.05 9.96
C ALA A 591 3.88 -0.99 10.23
N THR A 592 3.55 0.01 11.03
CA THR A 592 4.38 1.22 11.22
C THR A 592 5.20 1.19 12.49
N GLY A 593 4.72 0.51 13.53
CA GLY A 593 5.25 0.57 14.88
C GLY A 593 4.92 1.87 15.62
N ASP A 594 4.02 2.72 15.12
CA ASP A 594 3.70 4.03 15.72
C ASP A 594 2.86 3.88 17.00
N PRO A 595 3.44 4.07 18.21
CA PRO A 595 2.73 3.86 19.46
C PRO A 595 1.57 4.86 19.66
N SER A 596 1.56 6.00 18.96
CA SER A 596 0.47 6.97 19.07
C SER A 596 -0.85 6.42 18.52
N LEU A 597 -0.79 5.52 17.53
CA LEU A 597 -1.98 4.85 16.99
C LEU A 597 -2.59 3.89 18.03
N LYS A 598 -1.75 3.10 18.70
CA LYS A 598 -2.17 2.20 19.78
C LYS A 598 -2.76 3.00 20.96
N LYS A 599 -2.08 4.05 21.40
CA LYS A 599 -2.55 4.92 22.49
C LYS A 599 -3.91 5.54 22.14
N HIS A 600 -4.09 6.01 20.91
CA HIS A 600 -5.35 6.57 20.44
C HIS A 600 -6.48 5.54 20.44
N ALA A 601 -6.23 4.32 19.92
CA ALA A 601 -7.22 3.25 19.92
C ALA A 601 -7.67 2.87 21.34
N ILE A 602 -6.72 2.70 22.26
CA ILE A 602 -7.00 2.37 23.68
C ILE A 602 -7.80 3.49 24.35
N HIS A 603 -7.38 4.75 24.16
CA HIS A 603 -8.11 5.89 24.72
C HIS A 603 -9.55 5.96 24.20
N ARG A 604 -9.78 5.69 22.90
CA ARG A 604 -11.12 5.65 22.31
C ARG A 604 -12.00 4.56 22.91
N LEU A 605 -11.43 3.40 23.27
CA LEU A 605 -12.17 2.33 23.95
C LEU A 605 -12.55 2.69 25.40
N HIS A 606 -11.66 3.36 26.14
CA HIS A 606 -11.91 3.75 27.54
C HIS A 606 -12.84 4.95 27.71
N LYS A 607 -12.96 5.82 26.70
CA LYS A 607 -13.99 6.88 26.72
C LYS A 607 -15.42 6.34 26.83
N ARG A 608 -15.64 5.04 26.61
CA ARG A 608 -16.93 4.38 26.78
C ARG A 608 -17.24 4.02 28.24
N SER A 609 -16.25 4.02 29.14
CA SER A 609 -16.41 3.56 30.53
C SER A 609 -16.51 4.67 31.57
N GLU A 610 -16.38 5.93 31.16
CA GLU A 610 -16.52 7.11 32.05
C GLU A 610 -17.92 7.75 31.94
N GLU A 611 -18.78 7.18 31.10
CA GLU A 611 -20.22 7.48 30.94
C GLU A 611 -21.01 6.19 31.13
#